data_AF-A0A536BKB0-F1
#
_entry.id   AF-A0A536BKB0-F1
#
_cell.length_a   1.000
_cell.length_b   1.000
_cell.length_c   1.000
_cell.angle_alpha   90.00
_cell.angle_beta   90.00
_cell.angle_gamma   90.00
#
_symmetry.space_group_name_H-M   'P 1'
#
loop_
_entity.id
_entity.type
_entity.pdbx_description
1 polymer ?
#
loop_
_entity_poly.entity_id
_entity_poly.type
_entity_poly.pdbx_seq_one_letter_code
_entity_poly.pdbx_strand_id
1 'polypeptide(L)' 'MPEWLQTITQYSPLTYVSDALRSISVDGASLWAVRTDLLGIFIWLGITVVLATRLFKWEVV' A
#
# COMPACT_ATOMS: atom_id res chain seq x y z
N MET A 1 13.13 -17.60 -1.96
CA MET A 1 13.54 -16.36 -2.67
C MET A 1 14.60 -15.67 -1.83
N PRO A 2 15.58 -14.99 -2.43
CA PRO A 2 16.61 -14.30 -1.64
C PRO A 2 15.97 -13.23 -0.74
N GLU A 3 16.38 -13.18 0.52
CA GLU A 3 15.71 -12.40 1.58
C GLU A 3 15.60 -10.90 1.28
N TRP A 4 16.63 -10.32 0.65
CA TRP A 4 16.66 -8.92 0.25
C TRP A 4 15.56 -8.54 -0.75
N LEU A 5 15.21 -9.46 -1.66
CA LEU A 5 14.16 -9.26 -2.64
C LEU A 5 12.77 -9.35 -1.99
N GLN A 6 12.66 -10.17 -0.94
CA GLN A 6 11.42 -10.36 -0.19
C GLN A 6 11.07 -9.12 0.63
N THR A 7 12.08 -8.46 1.23
CA THR A 7 11.88 -7.19 1.94
C THR A 7 11.37 -6.09 1.01
N ILE A 8 12.00 -5.92 -0.16
CA ILE A 8 11.59 -4.86 -1.11
C ILE A 8 10.16 -5.08 -1.63
N THR A 9 9.82 -6.33 -1.91
CA THR A 9 8.46 -6.68 -2.37
C THR A 9 7.43 -6.54 -1.24
N GLN A 10 7.78 -6.82 0.02
CA GLN A 10 6.89 -6.62 1.17
C GLN A 10 6.57 -5.16 1.47
N TYR A 11 7.46 -4.22 1.16
CA TYR A 11 7.19 -2.79 1.33
C TYR A 11 6.35 -2.17 0.20
N SER A 12 6.05 -2.94 -0.86
CA SER A 12 5.24 -2.44 -1.97
C SER A 12 3.80 -2.16 -1.53
N PRO A 13 3.19 -1.03 -1.91
CA PRO A 13 1.78 -0.75 -1.65
C PRO A 13 0.86 -1.87 -2.15
N LEU A 14 1.25 -2.55 -3.23
CA LEU A 14 0.48 -3.63 -3.83
C LEU A 14 0.40 -4.88 -2.94
N THR A 15 1.40 -5.09 -2.07
CA THR A 15 1.45 -6.23 -1.16
C THR A 15 0.40 -6.06 -0.05
N TYR A 16 0.34 -4.88 0.58
CA TYR A 16 -0.69 -4.57 1.58
C TYR A 16 -2.11 -4.73 1.01
N VAL A 17 -2.36 -4.28 -0.22
CA VAL A 17 -3.66 -4.46 -0.89
C VAL A 17 -3.97 -5.93 -1.14
N SER A 18 -3.00 -6.70 -1.64
CA SER A 18 -3.20 -8.10 -2.01
C SER A 18 -3.41 -8.99 -0.78
N ASP A 19 -2.64 -8.76 0.29
CA ASP A 19 -2.79 -9.49 1.55
C ASP A 19 -4.10 -9.13 2.24
N ALA A 20 -4.49 -7.86 2.23
CA ALA A 20 -5.77 -7.44 2.77
C ALA A 20 -6.95 -8.07 2.04
N LEU A 21 -6.92 -8.04 0.70
CA LEU A 21 -7.95 -8.62 -0.15
C LEU A 21 -8.05 -10.13 0.06
N ARG A 22 -6.91 -10.81 0.19
CA ARG A 22 -6.85 -12.25 0.49
C ARG A 22 -7.50 -12.55 1.85
N SER A 23 -7.15 -11.80 2.89
CA SER A 23 -7.70 -12.02 4.23
C SER A 23 -9.22 -11.80 4.29
N ILE A 24 -9.74 -10.78 3.60
CA ILE A 24 -11.19 -10.54 3.54
C ILE A 24 -11.90 -11.62 2.71
N SER A 25 -11.35 -11.96 1.54
CA SER A 25 -12.01 -12.86 0.58
C SER A 25 -11.91 -14.33 0.95
N VAL A 26 -10.79 -14.76 1.55
CA VAL A 26 -10.51 -16.17 1.86
C VAL A 26 -10.84 -16.49 3.31
N ASP A 27 -10.39 -15.65 4.25
CA ASP A 27 -10.55 -15.92 5.67
C ASP A 27 -11.86 -15.32 6.24
N GLY A 28 -12.63 -14.60 5.42
CA GLY A 28 -13.85 -13.90 5.85
C GLY A 28 -13.56 -12.85 6.92
N ALA A 29 -12.31 -12.36 6.99
CA ALA A 29 -11.86 -11.47 8.04
C ALA A 29 -12.60 -10.12 7.96
N SER A 30 -13.03 -9.61 9.11
CA SER A 30 -13.64 -8.28 9.18
C SER A 30 -12.62 -7.20 8.81
N LEU A 31 -13.07 -6.06 8.28
CA LEU A 31 -12.24 -4.89 8.00
C LEU A 31 -11.34 -4.47 9.17
N TRP A 32 -11.75 -4.76 10.41
CA TRP A 32 -11.00 -4.45 11.61
C TRP A 32 -9.76 -5.35 11.83
N ALA A 33 -9.81 -6.59 11.34
CA ALA A 33 -8.67 -7.52 11.38
C ALA A 33 -7.54 -7.05 10.46
N VAL A 34 -7.89 -6.32 9.40
CA VAL A 34 -6.99 -5.90 8.31
C VAL A 34 -6.57 -4.43 8.45
N ARG A 35 -6.71 -3.87 9.66
CA ARG A 35 -6.44 -2.46 9.96
C ARG A 35 -5.00 -2.04 9.65
N THR A 36 -4.04 -2.94 9.81
CA THR A 36 -2.62 -2.66 9.59
C THR A 36 -2.34 -2.47 8.11
N ASP A 37 -2.91 -3.31 7.25
CA ASP A 37 -2.81 -3.16 5.80
C ASP A 37 -3.57 -1.93 5.32
N LEU A 38 -4.75 -1.66 5.88
CA LEU A 38 -5.51 -0.43 5.64
C LEU A 38 -4.69 0.82 5.96
N LEU A 39 -4.01 0.85 7.11
CA LEU A 39 -3.10 1.94 7.47
C LEU A 39 -1.94 2.05 6.48
N GLY A 40 -1.34 0.93 6.08
CA GLY A 40 -0.29 0.89 5.05
C GLY A 40 -0.74 1.49 3.73
N ILE A 41 -1.95 1.14 3.27
CA ILE A 41 -2.57 1.69 2.06
C ILE A 41 -2.81 3.19 2.20
N PHE A 42 -3.36 3.66 3.32
CA PHE A 42 -3.59 5.10 3.56
C PHE A 42 -2.29 5.91 3.59
N ILE A 43 -1.24 5.38 4.23
CA ILE A 43 0.08 6.00 4.27
C ILE A 43 0.64 6.10 2.84
N TRP A 44 0.58 5.02 2.08
CA TRP A 44 1.04 5.00 0.69
C TRP A 44 0.24 5.95 -0.21
N LEU A 45 -1.07 6.05 -0.02
CA LEU A 45 -1.92 7.01 -0.72
C LEU A 45 -1.51 8.45 -0.40
N GLY A 46 -1.24 8.75 0.86
CA GLY A 46 -0.69 10.06 1.26
C GLY A 46 0.66 10.33 0.61
N ILE A 47 1.57 9.37 0.64
CA ILE A 47 2.91 9.47 0.02
C ILE A 47 2.79 9.72 -1.48
N THR A 48 1.94 8.97 -2.19
CA THR A 48 1.77 9.15 -3.65
C THR A 48 1.11 10.47 -4.00
N VAL A 49 0.16 10.97 -3.20
CA VAL A 49 -0.42 12.31 -3.38
C VAL A 49 0.61 13.41 -3.12
N VAL A 50 1.42 13.28 -2.08
CA VAL A 50 2.51 14.24 -1.80
C VAL A 50 3.56 14.19 -2.90
N LEU A 51 3.96 13.00 -3.35
CA LEU A 51 4.86 12.84 -4.48
C LEU A 51 4.26 13.42 -5.76
N ALA A 52 2.98 13.15 -6.05
CA ALA A 52 2.28 13.67 -7.22
C ALA A 52 2.25 15.20 -7.18
N THR A 53 1.84 15.82 -6.07
CA THR A 53 1.82 17.29 -5.93
C THR A 53 3.22 17.94 -6.00
N ARG A 54 4.27 17.21 -5.61
CA ARG A 54 5.67 17.67 -5.72
C ARG A 54 6.28 17.44 -7.10
N LEU A 55 5.88 16.36 -7.79
CA LEU A 55 6.42 15.92 -9.08
C LEU A 55 5.67 16.57 -10.24
N PHE A 56 4.33 16.64 -10.16
CA PHE A 56 3.53 17.67 -10.83
C PHE A 56 3.80 19.01 -10.15
N LYS A 57 5.04 19.50 -10.29
CA LYS A 57 5.25 20.93 -10.27
C LYS A 57 4.29 21.50 -11.30
N TRP A 58 3.47 22.42 -10.85
CA TRP A 58 2.54 23.18 -11.65
C TRP A 58 3.30 23.78 -12.84
N GLU A 59 3.32 23.08 -13.96
CA GLU A 59 3.60 23.67 -15.27
C GLU A 59 2.36 24.49 -15.63
N VAL A 60 2.16 25.57 -14.88
CA VAL A 60 1.30 26.66 -15.31
C VAL A 60 2.19 27.49 -16.21
N VAL A 61 2.09 27.15 -17.50
CA VAL A 61 2.47 27.94 -18.69
C VAL A 61 3.97 28.13 -18.94
#